data_AF-A0A7V9KLS8-F1
#
_entry.id   AF-A0A7V9KLS8-F1
#
_cell.length_a   1.000
_cell.length_b   1.000
_cell.length_c   1.000
_cell.angle_alpha   90.00
_cell.angle_beta   90.00
_cell.angle_gamma   90.00
#
_symmetry.space_group_name_H-M   'P 1'
#
loop_
_entity.id
_entity.type
_entity.pdbx_description
1 polymer ?
#
loop_
_entity_poly.entity_id
_entity_poly.type
_entity_poly.pdbx_seq_one_letter_code
_entity_poly.pdbx_strand_id
1 'polypeptide(L)'
;MFPVSNEVVALQPAALDALARLGVTSVSLVRDDETAGLVLEGWAFDPVRAHEAASAVTGTCDEARTLQPVVQMAVSSAAIDNQGRKS
;
A
#
# COMPACT_ATOMS: atom_id res chain seq x y z
N MET A 1 -0.78 1.08 -7.84
CA MET A 1 0.56 0.71 -8.34
C MET A 1 0.85 1.54 -9.58
N PHE A 2 2.05 2.09 -9.71
CA PHE A 2 2.48 3.00 -10.77
C PHE A 2 3.93 2.66 -11.18
N PRO A 3 4.35 2.99 -12.42
CA PRO A 3 5.70 2.70 -12.88
C PRO A 3 6.73 3.45 -12.02
N VAL A 4 7.90 2.84 -11.85
CA VAL A 4 9.01 3.47 -11.14
C VAL A 4 9.52 4.69 -11.90
N SER A 5 9.43 5.87 -11.29
CA SER A 5 10.20 7.05 -11.68
C SER A 5 11.39 7.22 -10.74
N ASN A 6 12.43 7.90 -11.21
CA ASN A 6 13.57 8.27 -10.37
C ASN A 6 13.34 9.59 -9.60
N GLU A 7 12.11 10.10 -9.63
CA GLU A 7 11.73 11.32 -8.93
C GLU A 7 11.48 11.03 -7.44
N VAL A 8 11.86 11.98 -6.59
CA VAL A 8 11.56 11.88 -5.16
C VAL A 8 10.06 12.05 -4.98
N VAL A 9 9.40 10.99 -4.48
CA VAL A 9 7.98 11.06 -4.10
C VAL A 9 7.87 11.94 -2.86
N ALA A 10 7.37 13.16 -3.03
CA ALA A 10 7.19 14.13 -1.95
C ALA A 10 5.69 14.43 -1.75
N LEU A 11 5.18 14.10 -0.56
CA LEU A 11 3.81 14.42 -0.18
C LEU A 11 3.66 15.94 0.01
N GLN A 12 2.79 16.55 -0.79
CA GLN A 12 2.50 17.97 -0.68
C GLN A 12 1.57 18.24 0.52
N PRO A 13 1.67 19.41 1.20
CA PRO A 13 0.80 19.73 2.32
C PRO A 13 -0.70 19.62 2.01
N ALA A 14 -1.12 20.03 0.82
CA ALA A 14 -2.52 19.90 0.38
C ALA A 14 -3.00 18.44 0.29
N ALA A 15 -2.09 17.49 0.06
CA ALA A 15 -2.40 16.07 0.03
C ALA A 15 -2.73 15.54 1.43
N LEU A 16 -2.08 16.07 2.48
CA LEU A 16 -2.34 15.64 3.87
C LEU A 16 -3.77 15.96 4.30
N ASP A 17 -4.28 17.15 3.98
CA ASP A 17 -5.66 17.54 4.28
C ASP A 17 -6.68 16.66 3.53
N ALA A 18 -6.38 16.33 2.27
CA ALA A 18 -7.22 15.43 1.48
C ALA A 18 -7.25 14.01 2.07
N LEU A 19 -6.08 13.47 2.42
CA LEU A 19 -5.95 12.15 3.05
C LEU A 19 -6.69 12.08 4.39
N ALA A 20 -6.55 13.11 5.23
CA ALA A 20 -7.26 13.19 6.51
C ALA A 20 -8.79 13.18 6.33
N ARG A 21 -9.31 13.92 5.34
CA ARG A 21 -10.75 13.92 4.99
C ARG A 21 -11.23 12.58 4.44
N LEU A 22 -10.33 11.81 3.82
CA LEU A 22 -10.59 10.45 3.34
C LEU A 22 -10.47 9.40 4.47
N GLY A 23 -10.15 9.81 5.69
CA GLY A 23 -10.01 8.91 6.84
C GLY A 23 -8.71 8.12 6.86
N VAL A 24 -7.73 8.48 6.01
CA VAL A 24 -6.40 7.87 5.98
C VAL A 24 -5.57 8.39 7.15
N THR A 25 -4.94 7.48 7.89
CA THR A 25 -4.08 7.77 9.04
C THR A 25 -2.65 7.29 8.86
N SER A 26 -2.39 6.44 7.88
CA SER A 26 -1.05 5.96 7.54
C SER A 26 -0.91 5.84 6.02
N VAL A 27 0.26 6.23 5.53
CA VAL A 27 0.64 6.13 4.11
C VAL A 27 2.02 5.52 4.06
N SER A 28 2.15 4.40 3.36
CA SER A 28 3.44 3.74 3.12
C SER A 28 3.70 3.61 1.62
N LEU A 29 4.92 3.96 1.20
CA LEU A 29 5.41 3.72 -0.15
C LEU A 29 6.17 2.39 -0.16
N VAL A 30 5.77 1.48 -1.05
CA VAL A 30 6.47 0.23 -1.32
C VAL A 30 7.00 0.28 -2.75
N ARG A 31 8.18 -0.26 -3.00
CA ARG A 31 8.80 -0.24 -4.33
C ARG A 31 9.65 -1.48 -4.54
N ASP A 32 9.62 -2.00 -5.76
CA ASP A 32 10.60 -2.94 -6.30
C ASP A 32 11.34 -2.30 -7.50
N ASP A 33 12.06 -3.10 -8.28
CA ASP A 33 12.86 -2.60 -9.40
C ASP A 33 12.00 -2.05 -10.55
N GLU A 34 10.74 -2.48 -10.67
CA GLU A 34 9.87 -2.16 -11.81
C GLU A 34 8.63 -1.34 -11.42
N THR A 35 8.18 -1.45 -10.18
CA THR A 35 6.89 -0.93 -9.72
C THR A 35 6.99 -0.22 -8.37
N ALA A 36 6.14 0.79 -8.22
CA ALA A 36 5.87 1.43 -6.94
C ALA A 36 4.40 1.27 -6.55
N GLY A 37 4.16 1.09 -5.26
CA GLY A 37 2.86 0.87 -4.67
C GLY A 37 2.65 1.81 -3.49
N LEU A 38 1.39 2.15 -3.26
CA LEU A 38 0.96 2.94 -2.12
C LEU A 38 0.06 2.06 -1.25
N VAL A 39 0.41 1.95 0.03
CA VAL A 39 -0.43 1.33 1.05
C VAL A 39 -1.07 2.44 1.87
N LEU A 40 -2.39 2.43 1.91
CA LEU A 40 -3.20 3.41 2.61
C LEU A 40 -3.97 2.70 3.71
N GLU A 41 -3.82 3.17 4.95
CA GLU A 41 -4.53 2.62 6.09
C GLU A 41 -5.24 3.73 6.85
N GLY A 42 -6.40 3.38 7.41
CA GLY A 42 -7.22 4.30 8.17
C GLY A 42 -8.50 3.62 8.64
N TRP A 43 -8.93 3.93 9.85
CA TRP A 43 -10.09 3.27 10.45
C TRP A 43 -11.40 3.72 9.79
N ALA A 44 -11.42 4.96 9.29
CA ALA A 44 -12.54 5.54 8.54
C ALA A 44 -12.29 5.56 7.01
N PHE A 45 -11.20 4.94 6.56
CA PHE A 45 -10.85 4.91 5.14
C PHE A 45 -11.74 3.91 4.40
N ASP A 46 -12.40 4.39 3.35
CA ASP A 46 -13.17 3.55 2.43
C ASP A 46 -12.30 3.12 1.24
N PRO A 47 -11.99 1.82 1.09
CA PRO A 47 -11.19 1.32 -0.03
C PRO A 47 -11.78 1.60 -1.41
N VAL A 48 -13.09 1.83 -1.53
CA VAL A 48 -13.73 2.23 -2.80
C VAL A 48 -13.19 3.59 -3.28
N ARG A 49 -12.78 4.45 -2.34
CA ARG A 49 -12.22 5.78 -2.60
C ARG A 49 -10.69 5.79 -2.67
N ALA A 50 -10.06 4.62 -2.78
CA ALA A 50 -8.60 4.52 -2.84
C ALA A 50 -7.98 5.28 -4.02
N HIS A 51 -8.71 5.43 -5.13
CA HIS A 51 -8.24 6.22 -6.27
C HIS A 51 -8.12 7.71 -5.92
N GLU A 52 -9.04 8.27 -5.13
CA GLU A 52 -8.99 9.68 -4.70
C GLU A 52 -7.80 9.91 -3.76
N ALA A 53 -7.59 8.98 -2.82
CA ALA A 53 -6.47 9.04 -1.90
C ALA A 53 -5.12 8.87 -2.61
N ALA A 54 -5.02 7.97 -3.58
CA ALA A 54 -3.83 7.79 -4.40
C ALA A 54 -3.54 9.05 -5.23
N SER A 55 -4.58 9.65 -5.83
CA SER A 55 -4.46 10.90 -6.61
C SER A 55 -3.96 12.05 -5.75
N ALA A 56 -4.38 12.13 -4.48
CA ALA A 56 -3.86 13.13 -3.56
C ALA A 56 -2.34 12.99 -3.35
N VAL A 57 -1.81 11.76 -3.32
CA VAL A 57 -0.37 11.50 -3.11
C VAL A 57 0.44 11.66 -4.39
N THR A 58 -0.06 11.19 -5.54
CA THR A 58 0.71 11.15 -6.79
C THR A 58 0.44 12.33 -7.73
N GLY A 59 -0.55 13.18 -7.43
CA GLY A 59 -0.94 14.33 -8.24
C GLY A 59 -1.76 13.95 -9.48
N THR A 60 -1.30 12.96 -10.26
CA THR A 60 -2.06 12.33 -11.36
C THR A 60 -2.07 10.81 -11.16
N CYS A 61 -3.20 10.17 -11.43
CA CYS A 61 -3.42 8.75 -11.18
C CYS A 61 -3.92 8.00 -12.42
N ASP A 62 -3.69 8.55 -13.62
CA ASP A 62 -4.22 7.98 -14.86
C ASP A 62 -3.71 6.56 -15.15
N GLU A 63 -2.54 6.19 -14.60
CA GLU A 63 -1.96 4.85 -14.73
C GLU A 63 -2.01 4.03 -13.43
N ALA A 64 -2.60 4.57 -12.36
CA ALA A 64 -2.62 3.89 -11.08
C ALA A 64 -3.61 2.73 -11.07
N ARG A 65 -3.11 1.53 -10.80
CA ARG A 65 -3.96 0.34 -10.62
C ARG A 65 -4.19 0.05 -9.14
N THR A 66 -5.45 -0.06 -8.73
CA THR A 66 -5.82 -0.54 -7.39
C THR A 66 -5.71 -2.06 -7.35
N LEU A 67 -4.86 -2.58 -6.46
CA LEU A 67 -4.76 -4.02 -6.23
C LEU A 67 -5.99 -4.51 -5.46
N GLN A 68 -6.61 -5.57 -5.95
CA GLN A 68 -7.72 -6.21 -5.27
C GLN A 68 -7.19 -7.41 -4.46
N PRO A 69 -7.58 -7.55 -3.19
CA PRO A 69 -7.21 -8.73 -2.41
C PRO A 69 -7.85 -9.97 -3.03
N VAL A 70 -7.03 -10.91 -3.50
CA VAL A 70 -7.48 -12.20 -4.04
C VAL A 70 -7.52 -13.26 -2.93
N VAL A 71 -6.56 -13.21 -2.01
CA VAL A 71 -6.44 -14.13 -0.89
C VAL A 71 -5.90 -13.38 0.33
N GLN A 72 -6.41 -13.72 1.51
CA GLN A 72 -5.84 -13.30 2.79
C GLN A 72 -5.33 -14.55 3.51
N MET A 73 -4.04 -14.54 3.86
CA MET A 73 -3.43 -15.64 4.60
C MET A 73 -2.53 -15.10 5.71
N ALA A 74 -2.57 -15.74 6.87
CA ALA A 74 -1.59 -15.52 7.92
C ALA A 74 -0.39 -16.45 7.67
N VAL A 75 0.81 -15.89 7.63
CA VAL A 75 2.06 -16.65 7.46
C VAL A 75 2.75 -16.70 8.83
N SER A 76 3.07 -17.90 9.30
CA SER A 76 3.84 -18.11 10.53
C SER A 76 5.23 -18.60 10.18
N SER A 77 6.25 -18.03 10.81
CA SER A 77 7.64 -18.48 10.69
C SER A 77 7.99 -19.62 11.65
N ALA A 78 7.00 -20.26 12.30
CA ALA A 78 7.26 -21.37 13.21
C ALA A 78 8.07 -22.44 12.48
N ALA A 79 9.24 -22.79 13.05
CA ALA A 79 10.09 -23.82 12.50
C ALA A 79 9.31 -25.12 12.37
N ILE A 80 9.46 -25.81 11.24
CA ILE A 80 8.95 -27.16 11.08
C ILE A 80 9.76 -28.02 12.07
N ASP A 81 9.19 -28.32 13.23
CA ASP A 81 9.84 -29.17 14.24
C ASP A 81 10.08 -30.55 13.62
N ASN A 82 11.29 -30.76 13.14
CA ASN A 82 11.72 -32.04 12.57
C ASN A 82 12.12 -33.00 13.72
N GLN A 83 11.21 -33.23 14.65
CA GLN A 83 11.38 -34.19 15.75
C GLN A 83 10.53 -35.42 15.50
N GLY A 84 11.10 -36.37 14.77
CA GLY A 84 10.46 -37.64 14.49
C GLY A 84 11.35 -38.74 13.93
N ARG A 85 12.68 -38.71 14.12
CA ARG A 85 13.53 -39.88 13.90
C ARG A 85 14.15 -40.31 15.23
N LYS A 86 13.39 -41.06 16.02
CA LYS A 86 13.93 -41.89 17.10
C LYS A 86 14.46 -43.19 16.51
N SER A 87 15.66 -43.52 16.95
CA SER A 87 16.51 -44.68 16.61
C SER A 87 15.84 -46.03 16.76
#